data_AF-A0A661IEH6-F1
#
_entry.id   AF-A0A661IEH6-F1
#
_cell.length_a   1.000
_cell.length_b   1.000
_cell.length_c   1.000
_cell.angle_alpha   90.00
_cell.angle_beta   90.00
_cell.angle_gamma   90.00
#
_symmetry.space_group_name_H-M   'P 1'
#
loop_
_entity.id
_entity.type
_entity.pdbx_description
1 polymer ?
#
loop_
_entity_poly.entity_id
_entity_poly.type
_entity_poly.pdbx_seq_one_letter_code
_entity_poly.pdbx_strand_id
1 'polypeptide(L)'
;ENLSIYLLASVIFLLSSLISFSTGTSWGTFSIMIPIAMPMAIAMDGDVALAIGAVISGGIFGDHCSPISDTTIISSMASDCEVIEHVKTQLPYALISGLIALILFLIFSFKN
;
A
#
# COMPACT_ATOMS: atom_id res chain seq x y z
N GLU A 1 -16.19 -4.44 22.66
CA GLU A 1 -15.59 -3.35 21.86
C GLU A 1 -14.66 -3.96 20.82
N ASN A 2 -15.01 -3.87 19.54
CA ASN A 2 -14.27 -4.52 18.45
C ASN A 2 -13.01 -3.71 18.11
N LEU A 3 -11.92 -3.86 18.87
CA LEU A 3 -10.62 -3.26 18.55
C LEU A 3 -10.17 -3.56 17.09
N SER A 4 -10.66 -4.66 16.53
CA SER A 4 -10.42 -5.11 15.16
C SER A 4 -10.77 -4.07 14.08
N ILE A 5 -11.86 -3.31 14.24
CA ILE A 5 -12.29 -2.37 13.18
C ILE A 5 -11.36 -1.16 13.06
N TYR A 6 -10.85 -0.66 14.18
CA TYR A 6 -9.97 0.50 14.21
C TYR A 6 -8.61 0.26 13.56
N LEU A 7 -8.24 -1.01 13.35
CA LEU A 7 -7.00 -1.41 12.71
C LEU A 7 -7.20 -1.84 11.25
N LEU A 8 -8.44 -1.95 10.78
CA LEU A 8 -8.78 -2.57 9.50
C LEU A 8 -8.05 -1.89 8.34
N ALA A 9 -8.19 -0.58 8.17
CA ALA A 9 -7.56 0.16 7.08
C ALA A 9 -6.02 0.11 7.15
N SER A 10 -5.45 0.26 8.34
CA SER A 10 -3.99 0.20 8.54
C SER A 10 -3.41 -1.17 8.20
N VAL A 11 -4.08 -2.26 8.61
CA VAL A 11 -3.65 -3.64 8.30
C VAL A 11 -3.77 -3.91 6.79
N ILE A 12 -4.88 -3.48 6.18
CA ILE A 12 -5.06 -3.61 4.72
C ILE A 12 -3.94 -2.88 3.98
N PHE A 13 -3.62 -1.65 4.37
CA PHE A 13 -2.53 -0.86 3.79
C PHE A 13 -1.18 -1.60 3.89
N LEU A 14 -0.84 -2.14 5.06
CA LEU A 14 0.41 -2.87 5.27
C LEU A 14 0.49 -4.17 4.45
N LEU A 15 -0.60 -4.93 4.40
CA LEU A 15 -0.66 -6.17 3.62
C LEU A 15 -0.57 -5.89 2.12
N SER A 16 -1.31 -4.89 1.62
CA SER A 16 -1.22 -4.45 0.22
C SER A 16 0.19 -3.95 -0.12
N SER A 17 0.83 -3.21 0.80
CA SER A 17 2.21 -2.75 0.65
C SER A 17 3.19 -3.90 0.52
N LEU A 18 3.09 -4.91 1.40
CA LEU A 18 3.97 -6.06 1.39
C LEU A 18 3.79 -6.91 0.13
N ILE A 19 2.53 -7.22 -0.22
CA ILE A 19 2.19 -7.98 -1.43
C ILE A 19 2.74 -7.27 -2.66
N SER A 20 2.50 -5.96 -2.78
CA SER A 20 2.93 -5.21 -3.95
C SER A 20 4.45 -5.05 -4.02
N PHE A 21 5.11 -4.83 -2.88
CA PHE A 21 6.58 -4.82 -2.82
C PHE A 21 7.18 -6.16 -3.27
N SER A 22 6.61 -7.28 -2.81
CA SER A 22 7.07 -8.63 -3.16
C SER A 22 6.74 -9.05 -4.59
N THR A 23 5.69 -8.50 -5.20
CA THR A 23 5.25 -8.85 -6.56
C THR A 23 5.68 -7.85 -7.63
N GLY A 24 6.03 -6.62 -7.24
CA GLY A 24 6.39 -5.54 -8.17
C GLY A 24 5.22 -5.04 -9.00
N THR A 25 3.97 -5.18 -8.52
CA THR A 25 2.79 -4.73 -9.27
C THR A 25 1.68 -4.17 -8.39
N SER A 26 1.25 -2.95 -8.71
CA SER A 26 0.06 -2.32 -8.11
C SER A 26 -1.23 -3.03 -8.55
N TRP A 27 -1.39 -3.26 -9.85
CA TRP A 27 -2.63 -3.83 -10.42
C TRP A 27 -2.90 -5.26 -9.97
N GLY A 28 -1.87 -6.09 -9.86
CA GLY A 28 -2.00 -7.43 -9.29
C GLY A 28 -2.45 -7.38 -7.84
N THR A 29 -1.87 -6.47 -7.05
CA THR A 29 -2.25 -6.25 -5.65
C THR A 29 -3.70 -5.79 -5.52
N PHE A 30 -4.15 -4.84 -6.34
CA PHE A 30 -5.54 -4.37 -6.32
C PHE A 30 -6.52 -5.48 -6.65
N SER A 31 -6.19 -6.29 -7.66
CA SER A 31 -7.02 -7.41 -8.12
C SER A 31 -7.20 -8.47 -7.02
N ILE A 32 -6.19 -8.67 -6.17
CA ILE A 32 -6.25 -9.60 -5.03
C ILE A 32 -6.95 -8.94 -3.83
N MET A 33 -6.55 -7.72 -3.48
CA MET A 33 -6.89 -7.12 -2.19
C MET A 33 -8.24 -6.41 -2.17
N ILE A 34 -8.71 -5.78 -3.25
CA ILE A 34 -10.04 -5.14 -3.30
C ILE A 34 -11.18 -6.14 -3.02
N PRO A 35 -11.24 -7.32 -3.67
CA PRO A 35 -12.30 -8.29 -3.39
C PRO A 35 -12.23 -8.92 -1.99
N ILE A 36 -11.15 -8.67 -1.23
CA ILE A 36 -11.02 -9.08 0.19
C ILE A 36 -11.39 -7.91 1.11
N ALA A 37 -10.79 -6.74 0.88
CA ALA A 37 -10.95 -5.53 1.68
C ALA A 37 -12.40 -5.02 1.71
N MET A 38 -13.07 -5.00 0.56
CA MET A 38 -14.43 -4.49 0.45
C MET A 38 -15.45 -5.32 1.26
N PRO A 39 -15.56 -6.66 1.09
CA PRO A 39 -16.49 -7.44 1.90
C PRO A 39 -16.11 -7.48 3.39
N MET A 40 -14.81 -7.41 3.74
CA MET A 40 -14.41 -7.28 5.15
C MET A 40 -14.91 -5.97 5.77
N ALA A 41 -14.76 -4.84 5.08
CA ALA A 41 -15.26 -3.56 5.56
C ALA A 41 -16.79 -3.59 5.74
N ILE A 42 -17.54 -4.15 4.79
CA ILE A 42 -18.99 -4.31 4.91
C ILE A 42 -19.36 -5.21 6.10
N ALA A 43 -18.69 -6.35 6.27
CA ALA A 43 -18.99 -7.31 7.33
C ALA A 43 -18.68 -6.77 8.74
N MET A 44 -17.76 -5.83 8.84
CA MET A 44 -17.36 -5.21 10.10
C MET A 44 -18.10 -3.90 10.40
N ASP A 45 -18.97 -3.43 9.49
CA ASP A 45 -19.63 -2.11 9.54
C ASP A 45 -18.61 -0.95 9.51
N GLY A 46 -17.55 -1.10 8.71
CA GLY A 46 -16.50 -0.10 8.51
C GLY A 46 -16.62 0.65 7.17
N ASP A 47 -15.86 1.73 7.03
CA ASP A 47 -15.85 2.54 5.81
C ASP A 47 -15.16 1.80 4.65
N VAL A 48 -15.97 1.39 3.68
CA VAL A 48 -15.54 0.71 2.45
C VAL A 48 -14.59 1.57 1.62
N ALA A 49 -14.84 2.88 1.52
CA ALA A 49 -13.98 3.79 0.77
C ALA A 49 -12.61 3.92 1.44
N LEU A 50 -12.56 3.95 2.77
CA LEU A 50 -11.31 3.96 3.52
C LEU A 50 -10.52 2.65 3.30
N ALA A 51 -11.20 1.50 3.33
CA ALA A 51 -10.58 0.19 3.08
C ALA A 51 -10.04 0.06 1.65
N ILE A 52 -10.78 0.51 0.64
CA ILE A 52 -10.31 0.54 -0.76
C ILE A 52 -9.15 1.52 -0.91
N GLY A 53 -9.23 2.69 -0.27
CA GLY A 53 -8.14 3.66 -0.23
C GLY A 53 -6.85 3.06 0.33
N ALA A 54 -6.95 2.30 1.42
CA ALA A 54 -5.83 1.56 2.00
C ALA A 54 -5.22 0.55 1.03
N VAL A 55 -6.04 -0.20 0.27
CA VAL A 55 -5.55 -1.12 -0.76
C VAL A 55 -4.78 -0.37 -1.85
N ILE A 56 -5.35 0.72 -2.37
CA ILE A 56 -4.76 1.49 -3.46
C ILE A 56 -3.44 2.11 -3.01
N SER A 57 -3.43 2.77 -1.85
CA SER A 57 -2.22 3.40 -1.30
C SER A 57 -1.13 2.37 -1.02
N GLY A 58 -1.49 1.21 -0.46
CA GLY A 58 -0.52 0.15 -0.17
C GLY A 58 0.07 -0.44 -1.45
N GLY A 59 -0.77 -0.74 -2.45
CA GLY A 59 -0.28 -1.25 -3.73
C GLY A 59 0.67 -0.28 -4.42
N ILE A 60 0.34 1.01 -4.50
CA ILE A 60 1.22 2.01 -5.11
C ILE A 60 2.53 2.13 -4.34
N PHE A 61 2.47 2.20 -3.01
CA PHE A 61 3.67 2.30 -2.17
C PHE A 61 4.61 1.10 -2.37
N GLY A 62 4.08 -0.13 -2.35
CA GLY A 62 4.88 -1.33 -2.50
C GLY A 62 5.53 -1.44 -3.88
N ASP A 63 4.76 -1.18 -4.94
CA ASP A 63 5.23 -1.17 -6.33
C ASP A 63 6.37 -0.15 -6.54
N HIS A 64 6.20 1.08 -6.05
CA HIS A 64 7.18 2.18 -6.15
C HIS A 64 8.52 1.84 -5.49
N CYS A 65 8.50 1.04 -4.43
CA CYS A 65 9.71 0.67 -3.70
C CYS A 65 10.32 -0.66 -4.18
N SER A 66 9.65 -1.39 -5.06
CA SER A 66 10.05 -2.75 -5.41
C SER A 66 11.18 -2.76 -6.45
N PRO A 67 12.31 -3.46 -6.21
CA PRO A 67 13.39 -3.59 -7.18
C PRO A 67 13.03 -4.49 -8.38
N ILE A 68 11.90 -5.20 -8.32
CA ILE A 68 11.43 -6.08 -9.39
C ILE A 68 10.25 -5.49 -10.18
N SER A 69 9.81 -4.27 -9.84
CA SER A 69 8.73 -3.60 -10.57
C SER A 69 9.17 -3.13 -11.96
N ASP A 70 8.33 -3.35 -12.96
CA ASP A 70 8.53 -2.85 -14.33
C ASP A 70 8.67 -1.33 -14.34
N THR A 71 7.92 -0.62 -13.49
CA THR A 71 7.99 0.84 -13.39
C THR A 71 9.32 1.29 -12.81
N THR A 72 9.83 0.60 -11.78
CA THR A 72 11.15 0.85 -11.20
C THR A 72 12.26 0.61 -12.21
N ILE A 73 12.20 -0.52 -12.94
CA ILE A 73 13.20 -0.90 -13.96
C ILE A 73 13.24 0.12 -15.09
N ILE A 74 12.09 0.53 -15.61
CA ILE A 74 12.01 1.52 -16.69
C ILE A 74 12.46 2.90 -16.18
N SER A 75 12.11 3.27 -14.94
CA SER A 75 12.52 4.56 -14.35
C SER A 75 14.02 4.63 -14.12
N SER A 76 14.66 3.54 -13.68
CA SER A 76 16.12 3.50 -13.51
C SER A 76 16.85 3.56 -14.84
N MET A 77 16.36 2.85 -15.88
CA MET A 77 16.90 2.94 -17.24
C MET A 77 16.78 4.35 -17.81
N ALA A 78 15.63 5.00 -17.64
CA ALA A 78 15.41 6.37 -18.10
C ALA A 78 16.30 7.40 -17.37
N SER A 79 16.71 7.08 -16.14
CA SER A 79 17.56 7.93 -15.30
C SER A 79 19.05 7.59 -15.39
N ASP A 80 19.43 6.63 -16.25
CA ASP A 80 20.81 6.14 -16.42
C ASP A 80 21.49 5.72 -15.10
N CYS A 81 20.76 4.97 -14.27
CA CYS A 81 21.27 4.47 -12.97
C CYS A 81 20.92 3.00 -12.75
N GLU A 82 21.65 2.35 -11.84
CA GLU A 82 21.36 0.97 -11.48
C GLU A 82 20.03 0.88 -10.71
N VAL A 83 19.24 -0.17 -10.97
CA VAL A 83 17.93 -0.41 -10.33
C VAL A 83 18.01 -0.33 -8.80
N ILE A 84 19.04 -0.95 -8.22
CA ILE A 84 19.22 -0.97 -6.76
C ILE A 84 19.59 0.41 -6.21
N GLU A 85 20.33 1.24 -6.96
CA GLU A 85 20.62 2.62 -6.55
C GLU A 85 19.37 3.49 -6.64
N HIS A 86 18.57 3.33 -7.69
CA HIS A 86 17.27 3.98 -7.83
C HIS A 86 16.38 3.70 -6.61
N VAL A 87 16.17 2.43 -6.28
CA VAL A 87 15.34 2.04 -5.11
C VAL A 87 15.92 2.58 -3.80
N LYS A 88 17.24 2.47 -3.59
CA LYS A 88 17.89 2.95 -2.35
C LYS A 88 17.69 4.45 -2.13
N THR A 89 17.73 5.25 -3.19
CA THR A 89 17.53 6.71 -3.08
C THR A 89 16.07 7.07 -2.86
N GLN A 90 15.12 6.30 -3.41
CA GLN A 90 13.68 6.52 -3.25
C GLN A 90 13.13 6.05 -1.89
N LEU A 91 13.66 4.93 -1.37
CA LEU A 91 13.10 4.24 -0.20
C LEU A 91 12.95 5.14 1.05
N PRO A 92 13.89 6.04 1.41
CA PRO A 92 13.69 6.94 2.55
C PRO A 92 12.46 7.85 2.40
N TYR A 93 12.24 8.40 1.20
CA TYR A 93 11.08 9.26 0.92
C TYR A 93 9.78 8.46 0.95
N ALA A 94 9.80 7.27 0.37
CA ALA A 94 8.66 6.39 0.37
C ALA A 94 8.31 5.91 1.79
N LEU A 95 9.30 5.58 2.63
CA LEU A 95 9.06 5.19 4.02
C LEU A 95 8.45 6.33 4.84
N ILE A 96 8.86 7.57 4.60
CA ILE A 96 8.25 8.75 5.23
C ILE A 96 6.78 8.87 4.79
N SER A 97 6.49 8.80 3.48
CA SER A 97 5.12 8.90 2.99
C SER A 97 4.25 7.72 3.44
N GLY A 98 4.79 6.51 3.46
CA GLY A 98 4.14 5.30 3.95
C GLY A 98 3.84 5.36 5.44
N LEU A 99 4.74 5.91 6.26
CA LEU A 99 4.49 6.13 7.68
C LEU A 99 3.37 7.16 7.91
N ILE A 100 3.38 8.26 7.16
CA ILE A 100 2.31 9.27 7.22
C ILE A 100 0.98 8.64 6.82
N ALA A 101 0.94 7.89 5.72
CA ALA A 101 -0.26 7.19 5.27
C ALA A 101 -0.78 6.20 6.33
N LEU A 102 0.11 5.40 6.93
CA LEU A 102 -0.23 4.45 7.99
C LEU A 102 -0.90 5.14 9.19
N ILE A 103 -0.33 6.25 9.65
CA ILE A 103 -0.87 7.05 10.75
C ILE A 103 -2.23 7.65 10.37
N LEU A 104 -2.37 8.16 9.15
CA LEU A 104 -3.65 8.71 8.68
C LEU A 104 -4.73 7.63 8.60
N PHE A 105 -4.43 6.46 8.03
CA PHE A 105 -5.37 5.34 7.99
C PHE A 105 -5.79 4.92 9.41
N LEU A 106 -4.86 4.90 10.36
CA LEU A 106 -5.17 4.60 11.75
C LEU A 106 -6.15 5.63 12.33
N ILE A 107 -5.85 6.94 12.19
CA ILE A 107 -6.68 8.02 12.72
C ILE A 107 -8.08 8.04 12.09
N PHE A 108 -8.17 7.91 10.77
CA PHE A 108 -9.46 7.93 10.07
C PHE A 108 -10.28 6.66 10.37
N SER A 109 -9.63 5.53 10.62
CA SER A 109 -10.32 4.31 11.02
C SER A 109 -10.90 4.39 12.44
N PHE A 110 -10.47 5.33 13.29
CA PHE A 110 -11.08 5.62 14.59
C PHE A 110 -12.27 6.58 14.51
N LYS A 111 -12.37 7.37 13.43
CA LYS A 111 -13.38 8.41 13.29
C LYS A 111 -14.67 7.90 12.66
N ASN A 112 -14.57 6.82 11.89
CA ASN A 112 -15.69 6.06 11.34
C ASN A 112 -15.98 4.84 12.20
#